data_AF-A0A7W0WBA8-F1
#
_entry.id   AF-A0A7W0WBA8-F1
#
_cell.length_a   1.000
_cell.length_b   1.000
_cell.length_c   1.000
_cell.angle_alpha   90.00
_cell.angle_beta   90.00
_cell.angle_gamma   90.00
#
_symmetry.space_group_name_H-M   'P 1'
#
loop_
_entity.id
_entity.type
_entity.pdbx_description
1 polymer ?
#
loop_
_entity_poly.entity_id
_entity_poly.type
_entity_poly.pdbx_seq_one_letter_code
_entity_poly.pdbx_strand_id
1 'polypeptide(L)'
;MTDDWSRRAEAYRNAPEQREGEDLDLIVHWAEGAETALDVATGGGHAARRLRQAGVEVVSVDPAPGMQPDVICRAEDLPFADGAFDLVVSRIAPHHFEDIAA
;
A
#
# COMPACT_ATOMS: atom_id res chain seq x y z
N MET A 1 -11.87 -14.76 -2.73
CA MET A 1 -10.42 -14.46 -2.91
C MET A 1 -9.82 -13.72 -1.71
N THR A 2 -10.57 -12.80 -1.08
CA THR A 2 -10.16 -12.01 0.09
C THR A 2 -9.74 -12.79 1.34
N ASP A 3 -10.38 -13.94 1.59
CA ASP A 3 -10.08 -14.78 2.77
C ASP A 3 -8.70 -15.44 2.71
N ASP A 4 -8.21 -15.80 1.51
CA ASP A 4 -6.92 -16.49 1.36
C ASP A 4 -5.75 -15.51 1.60
N TRP A 5 -5.93 -14.23 1.23
CA TRP A 5 -5.00 -13.15 1.57
C TRP A 5 -4.99 -12.83 3.06
N SER A 6 -6.17 -12.75 3.69
CA SER A 6 -6.28 -12.52 5.13
C SER A 6 -5.58 -13.62 5.93
N ARG A 7 -5.67 -14.88 5.48
CA ARG A 7 -4.97 -16.02 6.10
C ARG A 7 -3.45 -15.99 5.91
N ARG A 8 -2.96 -15.38 4.84
CA ARG A 8 -1.52 -15.23 4.55
C ARG A 8 -0.90 -13.95 5.08
N ALA A 9 -1.69 -13.06 5.70
CA ALA A 9 -1.23 -11.73 6.11
C ALA A 9 0.03 -11.76 7.00
N GLU A 10 0.13 -12.74 7.90
CA GLU A 10 1.31 -12.91 8.75
C GLU A 10 2.56 -13.34 7.96
N ALA A 11 2.40 -14.17 6.93
CA ALA A 11 3.50 -14.54 6.05
C ALA A 11 4.01 -13.32 5.26
N TYR A 12 3.11 -12.50 4.69
CA TYR A 12 3.50 -11.29 3.95
C TYR A 12 4.10 -10.18 4.82
N ARG A 13 3.65 -10.05 6.08
CA ARG A 13 4.26 -9.12 7.04
C ARG A 13 5.69 -9.51 7.43
N ASN A 14 5.98 -10.80 7.52
CA ASN A 14 7.26 -11.29 8.02
C ASN A 14 8.25 -11.71 6.92
N ALA A 15 7.79 -11.87 5.68
CA ALA A 15 8.64 -12.35 4.61
C ALA A 15 9.70 -11.29 4.22
N PRO A 16 11.00 -11.67 4.18
CA PRO A 16 12.11 -10.72 4.01
C PRO A 16 12.05 -9.95 2.70
N GLU A 17 11.55 -10.57 1.62
CA GLU A 17 11.47 -9.96 0.29
C GLU A 17 10.50 -8.76 0.25
N GLN A 18 9.56 -8.69 1.21
CA GLN A 18 8.58 -7.61 1.32
C GLN A 18 9.00 -6.58 2.36
N ARG A 19 9.74 -6.99 3.40
CA ARG A 19 10.16 -6.11 4.51
C ARG A 19 11.34 -5.20 4.15
N GLU A 20 12.18 -5.65 3.24
CA GLU A 20 13.44 -5.00 2.87
C GLU A 20 13.54 -4.84 1.35
N GLY A 21 14.39 -3.93 0.89
CA GLY A 21 14.62 -3.66 -0.52
C GLY A 21 15.02 -2.20 -0.78
N GLU A 22 15.93 -1.99 -1.74
CA GLU A 22 16.35 -0.65 -2.18
C GLU A 22 15.18 0.16 -2.74
N ASP A 23 14.15 -0.52 -3.23
CA ASP A 23 12.93 0.09 -3.74
C ASP A 23 12.09 0.77 -2.64
N LEU A 24 12.16 0.31 -1.38
CA LEU A 24 11.54 1.02 -0.26
C LEU A 24 12.24 2.34 0.07
N ASP A 25 13.57 2.37 -0.05
CA ASP A 25 14.34 3.61 0.14
C ASP A 25 14.07 4.58 -1.01
N LEU A 26 13.91 4.06 -2.23
CA LEU A 26 13.55 4.83 -3.42
C LEU A 26 12.15 5.44 -3.33
N ILE A 27 11.16 4.68 -2.81
CA ILE A 27 9.81 5.20 -2.54
C ILE A 27 9.86 6.39 -1.57
N VAL A 28 10.67 6.31 -0.51
CA VAL A 28 10.82 7.41 0.44
C VAL A 28 11.48 8.62 -0.21
N HIS A 29 12.53 8.41 -1.01
CA HIS A 29 13.18 9.50 -1.74
C HIS A 29 12.24 10.18 -2.74
N TRP A 30 11.42 9.42 -3.47
CA TRP A 30 10.43 9.99 -4.38
C TRP A 30 9.26 10.68 -3.67
N ALA A 31 9.02 10.36 -2.40
CA ALA A 31 8.03 11.04 -1.58
C ALA A 31 8.52 12.36 -0.98
N GLU A 32 9.76 12.80 -1.27
CA GLU A 32 10.28 14.09 -0.81
C GLU A 32 9.35 15.24 -1.22
N GLY A 33 8.80 15.94 -0.22
CA GLY A 33 7.87 17.06 -0.42
C GLY A 33 6.39 16.68 -0.46
N ALA A 34 6.04 15.39 -0.42
CA ALA A 34 4.66 14.95 -0.23
C ALA A 34 4.24 15.09 1.24
N GLU A 35 3.05 15.60 1.50
CA GLU A 35 2.48 15.66 2.84
C GLU A 35 1.56 14.46 3.09
N THR A 36 0.83 14.04 2.05
CA THR A 36 -0.16 12.96 2.10
C THR A 36 0.12 11.86 1.08
N ALA A 37 -0.13 10.60 1.45
CA ALA A 37 -0.01 9.47 0.53
C ALA A 37 -1.11 8.42 0.69
N LEU A 38 -1.44 7.77 -0.42
CA LEU A 38 -2.29 6.59 -0.49
C LEU A 38 -1.44 5.35 -0.82
N ASP A 39 -1.42 4.36 0.07
CA ASP A 39 -0.79 3.05 -0.17
C ASP A 39 -1.85 2.03 -0.63
N VAL A 40 -1.87 1.73 -1.93
CA VAL A 40 -2.87 0.88 -2.59
C VAL A 40 -2.41 -0.57 -2.63
N ALA A 41 -3.29 -1.45 -2.13
CA ALA A 41 -3.00 -2.86 -1.87
C ALA A 41 -1.80 -3.00 -0.92
N THR A 42 -1.92 -2.36 0.26
CA THR A 42 -0.84 -2.19 1.23
C THR A 42 -0.25 -3.51 1.73
N GLY A 43 -1.01 -4.62 1.70
CA GLY A 43 -0.57 -5.92 2.16
C GLY A 43 0.00 -5.88 3.57
N GLY A 44 1.30 -6.18 3.70
CA GLY A 44 2.00 -6.13 4.98
C GLY A 44 2.26 -4.73 5.56
N GLY A 45 1.93 -3.66 4.83
CA GLY A 45 2.09 -2.27 5.30
C GLY A 45 3.53 -1.74 5.26
N HIS A 46 4.43 -2.39 4.52
CA HIS A 46 5.86 -2.03 4.50
C HIS A 46 6.10 -0.65 3.87
N ALA A 47 5.45 -0.35 2.75
CA ALA A 47 5.53 0.96 2.10
C ALA A 47 4.91 2.05 2.98
N ALA A 48 3.67 1.86 3.43
CA ALA A 48 3.01 2.78 4.36
C ALA A 48 3.86 3.09 5.60
N ARG A 49 4.48 2.07 6.22
CA ARG A 49 5.33 2.25 7.40
C ARG A 49 6.54 3.12 7.11
N ARG A 50 7.24 2.90 5.99
CA ARG A 50 8.43 3.69 5.62
C ARG A 50 8.06 5.15 5.34
N LEU A 51 6.97 5.40 4.63
CA LEU A 51 6.45 6.75 4.37
C LEU A 51 6.04 7.47 5.66
N ARG A 52 5.32 6.78 6.56
CA ARG A 52 4.99 7.31 7.90
C ARG A 52 6.23 7.67 8.72
N GLN A 53 7.29 6.85 8.65
CA GLN A 53 8.56 7.14 9.32
C GLN A 53 9.29 8.36 8.73
N ALA A 54 9.05 8.66 7.45
CA ALA A 54 9.56 9.86 6.79
C ALA A 54 8.72 11.12 7.05
N GLY A 55 7.61 11.01 7.79
CA GLY A 55 6.75 12.13 8.18
C GLY A 55 5.54 12.36 7.27
N VAL A 56 5.28 11.47 6.31
CA VAL A 56 4.11 11.54 5.43
C VAL A 56 2.87 11.01 6.15
N GLU A 57 1.73 11.71 6.02
CA GLU A 57 0.42 11.20 6.44
C GLU A 57 -0.07 10.16 5.43
N VAL A 58 -0.17 8.90 5.85
CA VAL A 58 -0.51 7.80 4.93
C VAL A 58 -1.85 7.17 5.27
N VAL A 59 -2.72 7.07 4.27
CA VAL A 59 -3.89 6.18 4.27
C VAL A 59 -3.54 4.92 3.48
N SER A 60 -3.78 3.76 4.06
CA SER A 60 -3.54 2.47 3.43
C SER A 60 -4.84 1.76 3.09
N VAL A 61 -4.88 1.12 1.92
CA VAL A 61 -6.05 0.37 1.46
C VAL A 61 -5.68 -1.04 1.01
N ASP A 62 -6.56 -2.00 1.33
CA ASP A 62 -6.43 -3.38 0.87
C ASP A 62 -7.81 -4.05 0.90
N PRO A 63 -8.18 -4.89 -0.07
CA PRO A 63 -9.44 -5.61 0.00
C PRO A 63 -9.45 -6.65 1.12
N ALA A 64 -8.29 -7.12 1.60
CA ALA A 64 -8.15 -8.17 2.62
C ALA A 64 -8.11 -7.61 4.05
N PRO A 65 -9.15 -7.83 4.88
CA PRO A 65 -9.18 -7.30 6.25
C PRO A 65 -8.02 -7.77 7.13
N GLY A 66 -7.49 -8.97 6.90
CA GLY A 66 -6.34 -9.50 7.65
C GLY A 66 -5.03 -8.72 7.45
N MET A 67 -4.93 -7.92 6.38
CA MET A 67 -3.83 -6.98 6.16
C MET A 67 -3.88 -5.78 7.12
N GLN A 68 -5.05 -5.54 7.72
CA GLN A 68 -5.32 -4.40 8.62
C GLN A 68 -5.04 -3.04 7.95
N PRO A 69 -5.61 -2.77 6.76
CA PRO A 69 -5.52 -1.45 6.15
C PRO A 69 -6.36 -0.43 6.94
N ASP A 70 -6.15 0.85 6.67
CA ASP A 70 -6.98 1.92 7.21
C ASP A 70 -8.39 1.90 6.58
N VAL A 71 -8.49 1.59 5.29
CA VAL A 71 -9.75 1.43 4.57
C VAL A 71 -9.77 0.10 3.81
N ILE A 72 -10.82 -0.70 4.02
CA ILE A 72 -11.03 -1.94 3.27
C ILE A 72 -11.77 -1.61 1.98
N CYS A 73 -11.03 -1.53 0.88
CA CYS A 73 -11.59 -1.33 -0.46
C CYS A 73 -10.67 -1.98 -1.51
N ARG A 74 -11.17 -2.04 -2.74
CA ARG A 74 -10.37 -2.49 -3.87
C ARG A 74 -9.63 -1.31 -4.50
N ALA A 75 -8.57 -1.60 -5.28
CA ALA A 75 -7.86 -0.58 -6.05
C ALA A 75 -8.76 0.05 -7.13
N GLU A 76 -9.75 -0.70 -7.62
CA GLU A 76 -10.68 -0.24 -8.66
C GLU A 76 -11.80 0.66 -8.11
N ASP A 77 -12.03 0.65 -6.78
CA ASP A 77 -13.15 1.33 -6.11
C ASP A 77 -12.65 2.18 -4.93
N LEU A 78 -11.76 3.13 -5.21
CA LEU A 78 -11.19 4.01 -4.19
C LEU A 78 -12.23 5.02 -3.68
N PRO A 79 -12.54 5.07 -2.37
CA PRO A 79 -13.58 5.94 -1.81
C PRO A 79 -13.04 7.34 -1.47
N PHE A 80 -12.20 7.90 -2.34
CA PHE A 80 -11.55 9.20 -2.13
C PHE A 80 -11.87 10.14 -3.31
N ALA A 81 -11.82 11.44 -3.04
CA ALA A 81 -11.99 12.43 -4.08
C ALA A 81 -10.75 12.49 -5.00
N ASP A 82 -10.95 12.93 -6.24
CA ASP A 82 -9.86 13.19 -7.17
C ASP A 82 -8.86 14.18 -6.56
N GLY A 83 -7.56 13.86 -6.69
CA GLY A 83 -6.49 14.71 -6.16
C GLY A 83 -6.43 14.82 -4.64
N ALA A 84 -7.02 13.88 -3.90
CA ALA A 84 -7.01 13.90 -2.42
C ALA A 84 -5.64 13.60 -1.78
N PHE A 85 -4.66 13.11 -2.55
CA PHE A 85 -3.33 12.75 -2.05
C PHE A 85 -2.24 13.30 -2.97
N ASP A 86 -1.10 13.70 -2.39
CA ASP A 86 0.07 14.15 -3.15
C ASP A 86 0.79 12.99 -3.84
N LEU A 87 0.74 11.81 -3.21
CA LEU A 87 1.41 10.59 -3.66
C LEU A 87 0.46 9.39 -3.63
N VAL A 88 0.53 8.54 -4.64
CA VAL A 88 -0.06 7.21 -4.64
C VAL A 88 1.05 6.19 -4.86
N VAL A 89 1.11 5.17 -4.00
CA VAL A 89 2.08 4.08 -4.11
C VAL A 89 1.34 2.75 -4.17
N SER A 90 1.83 1.83 -4.99
CA SER A 90 1.49 0.41 -4.90
C SER A 90 2.74 -0.39 -5.20
N ARG A 91 3.14 -1.25 -4.26
CA ARG A 91 4.40 -1.99 -4.34
C ARG A 91 4.13 -3.47 -4.43
N ILE A 92 4.69 -4.12 -5.46
CA ILE A 92 4.62 -5.57 -5.72
C ILE A 92 3.18 -6.06 -6.00
N ALA A 93 2.12 -5.33 -5.65
CA ALA A 93 0.73 -5.73 -5.85
C ALA A 93 0.10 -5.53 -7.25
N PRO A 94 0.55 -4.61 -8.14
CA PRO A 94 -0.20 -4.26 -9.35
C PRO A 94 -0.56 -5.43 -10.28
N HIS A 95 0.22 -6.52 -10.27
CA HIS A 95 -0.10 -7.73 -11.05
C HIS A 95 -1.36 -8.48 -10.58
N HIS A 96 -1.97 -8.07 -9.47
CA HIS A 96 -3.25 -8.58 -8.96
C HIS A 96 -4.45 -7.70 -9.34
N PHE A 97 -4.24 -6.54 -9.96
CA PHE A 97 -5.33 -5.65 -10.34
C PHE A 97 -6.08 -6.23 -11.54
N GLU A 98 -7.40 -6.04 -11.58
CA GLU A 98 -8.23 -6.61 -12.65
C GLU A 98 -7.94 -5.97 -14.01
N ASP A 99 -7.70 -4.66 -14.01
CA ASP A 99 -7.29 -3.90 -15.19
C ASP A 99 -6.24 -2.86 -14.79
N ILE A 100 -4.99 -3.05 -15.24
CA ILE A 100 -3.88 -2.12 -14.98
C ILE A 100 -3.97 -0.90 -15.91
N ALA A 101 -4.70 -0.98 -17.03
CA ALA A 101 -4.78 0.06 -18.05
C ALA A 101 -6.03 0.95 -17.91
N ALA A 102 -6.92 0.66 -16.96
CA ALA A 102 -8.15 1.39 -16.70
C ALA A 102 -7.92 2.84 -16.27
#